data_AF-A0A9D7SFV1-F1
#
_entry.id   AF-A0A9D7SFV1-F1
#
_cell.length_a   1.000
_cell.length_b   1.000
_cell.length_c   1.000
_cell.angle_alpha   90.00
_cell.angle_beta   90.00
_cell.angle_gamma   90.00
#
_symmetry.space_group_name_H-M   'P 1'
#
loop_
_entity.id
_entity.type
_entity.pdbx_description
1 polymer ?
#
loop_
_entity_poly.entity_id
_entity_poly.type
_entity_poly.pdbx_seq_one_letter_code
_entity_poly.pdbx_strand_id
1 'polypeptide(L)'
;MLPPHVILRGFDTLPIAPEVVARLAPLLAARDLDSAAFERAVKFDPVLTANLLQAANRLRSPGATPVATLEEAIALIGLQRLVEVAVGASLRRTLPARLPGYGISAGKFWIHCIAVATLGEAIARRIDLPTADLAFSAGLLHDIGQLAIGDFFAENMPESDWWTFGTPDDERTLLSCNHGDIGQIVAERWNLPAPVIEACRWHHEPARAPKTIDRGLNTVIHAADALAYGLGFKGVGYPGEALDEVAPAELGLTEPELLGLAQDCRRSIGQNAVASGMGAALDPS
;
A
#
# COMPACT_ATOMS: atom_id res chain seq x y z
N MET A 1 14.21 22.43 -5.79
CA MET A 1 13.59 21.37 -4.97
C MET A 1 12.18 21.80 -4.66
N LEU A 2 11.17 21.12 -5.20
CA LEU A 2 9.78 21.36 -4.82
C LEU A 2 9.64 20.81 -3.39
N PRO A 3 9.31 21.64 -2.38
CA PRO A 3 9.21 21.14 -1.02
C PRO A 3 8.09 20.10 -0.92
N PRO A 4 8.26 18.97 -0.19
CA PRO A 4 7.22 17.94 -0.08
C PRO A 4 5.86 18.45 0.43
N HIS A 5 5.86 19.51 1.23
CA HIS A 5 4.62 20.14 1.71
C HIS A 5 3.78 20.80 0.60
N VAL A 6 4.37 21.09 -0.57
CA VAL A 6 3.65 21.62 -1.74
C VAL A 6 2.90 20.49 -2.44
N ILE A 7 3.52 19.31 -2.59
CA ILE A 7 2.90 18.11 -3.18
C ILE A 7 1.75 17.64 -2.30
N LEU A 8 1.91 17.70 -0.98
CA LEU A 8 0.91 17.25 -0.01
C LEU A 8 -0.19 18.29 0.30
N ARG A 9 -0.21 19.44 -0.40
CA ARG A 9 -1.21 20.48 -0.14
C ARG A 9 -2.59 19.99 -0.59
N GLY A 10 -3.55 19.90 0.35
CA GLY A 10 -4.89 19.35 0.07
C GLY A 10 -4.97 17.82 0.17
N PHE A 11 -3.83 17.15 0.41
CA PHE A 11 -3.76 15.71 0.65
C PHE A 11 -4.04 15.37 2.13
N ASP A 12 -5.13 15.91 2.66
CA ASP A 12 -5.60 15.62 4.03
C ASP A 12 -6.50 14.38 4.08
N THR A 13 -6.94 13.92 2.91
CA THR A 13 -7.82 12.76 2.74
C THR A 13 -7.43 11.99 1.50
N LEU A 14 -7.07 10.72 1.69
CA LEU A 14 -6.87 9.82 0.57
C LEU A 14 -8.20 9.45 -0.08
N PRO A 15 -8.21 9.27 -1.42
CA PRO A 15 -9.40 8.85 -2.11
C PRO A 15 -9.62 7.33 -1.98
N ILE A 16 -10.83 6.89 -1.59
CA ILE A 16 -11.18 5.47 -1.40
C ILE A 16 -11.70 4.81 -2.70
N ALA A 17 -11.60 3.48 -2.81
CA ALA A 17 -12.20 2.76 -3.94
C ALA A 17 -13.74 2.75 -3.86
N PRO A 18 -14.47 3.08 -4.94
CA PRO A 18 -15.94 3.14 -4.95
C PRO A 18 -16.63 1.87 -4.44
N GLU A 19 -16.04 0.70 -4.68
CA GLU A 19 -16.57 -0.62 -4.34
C GLU A 19 -16.57 -0.89 -2.84
N VAL A 20 -15.77 -0.15 -2.06
CA VAL A 20 -15.75 -0.24 -0.58
C VAL A 20 -17.12 0.05 0.01
N VAL A 21 -17.82 1.08 -0.48
CA VAL A 21 -19.13 1.49 0.06
C VAL A 21 -20.13 0.35 -0.06
N ALA A 22 -20.14 -0.33 -1.21
CA ALA A 22 -21.00 -1.48 -1.45
C ALA A 22 -20.67 -2.68 -0.55
N ARG A 23 -19.39 -2.88 -0.20
CA ARG A 23 -18.92 -3.94 0.70
C ARG A 23 -19.20 -3.65 2.18
N LEU A 24 -19.23 -2.37 2.57
CA LEU A 24 -19.57 -1.95 3.94
C LEU A 24 -21.08 -1.92 4.21
N ALA A 25 -21.91 -1.73 3.18
CA ALA A 25 -23.36 -1.61 3.33
C ALA A 25 -24.04 -2.80 4.06
N PRO A 26 -23.67 -4.08 3.81
CA PRO A 26 -24.22 -5.21 4.56
C PRO A 26 -23.85 -5.20 6.05
N LEU A 27 -22.67 -4.68 6.41
CA LEU A 27 -22.22 -4.59 7.79
C LEU A 27 -23.00 -3.53 8.57
N LEU A 28 -23.34 -2.41 7.92
CA LEU A 28 -24.21 -1.39 8.50
C LEU A 28 -25.64 -1.88 8.78
N ALA A 29 -26.12 -2.85 8.00
CA ALA A 29 -27.45 -3.42 8.14
C ALA A 29 -27.49 -4.65 9.07
N ALA A 30 -26.33 -5.13 9.53
CA ALA A 30 -26.23 -6.31 10.37
C ALA A 30 -26.66 -6.00 11.82
N ARG A 31 -27.40 -6.93 12.43
CA ARG A 31 -27.76 -6.82 13.86
C ARG A 31 -26.58 -7.09 14.78
N ASP A 32 -25.69 -7.98 14.35
CA ASP A 32 -24.44 -8.32 15.03
C ASP A 32 -23.29 -8.15 14.03
N LEU A 33 -22.28 -7.37 14.41
CA LEU A 33 -21.11 -7.13 13.58
C LEU A 33 -20.09 -8.27 13.77
N ASP A 34 -19.67 -8.87 12.65
CA ASP A 34 -18.57 -9.85 12.61
C ASP A 34 -17.25 -9.13 12.26
N SER A 35 -16.27 -9.21 13.17
CA SER A 35 -14.95 -8.60 12.98
C SER A 35 -14.23 -9.16 11.76
N ALA A 36 -14.38 -10.47 11.49
CA ALA A 36 -13.76 -11.10 10.34
C ALA A 36 -14.44 -10.67 9.04
N ALA A 37 -15.76 -10.45 9.03
CA ALA A 37 -16.47 -9.90 7.89
C ALA A 37 -16.06 -8.45 7.60
N PHE A 38 -15.90 -7.63 8.64
CA PHE A 38 -15.38 -6.27 8.50
C PHE A 38 -13.96 -6.25 7.96
N GLU A 39 -13.06 -7.03 8.54
CA GLU A 39 -11.67 -7.12 8.08
C GLU A 39 -11.61 -7.52 6.60
N ARG A 40 -12.36 -8.54 6.16
CA ARG A 40 -12.46 -8.92 4.74
C ARG A 40 -12.99 -7.79 3.85
N ALA A 41 -13.92 -6.98 4.36
CA ALA A 41 -14.50 -5.88 3.60
C ALA A 41 -13.51 -4.72 3.40
N VAL A 42 -12.57 -4.52 4.33
CA VAL A 42 -11.72 -3.31 4.35
C VAL A 42 -10.25 -3.56 4.07
N LYS A 43 -9.71 -4.74 4.41
CA LYS A 43 -8.25 -4.98 4.45
C LYS A 43 -7.54 -4.92 3.11
N PHE A 44 -8.26 -5.10 2.01
CA PHE A 44 -7.69 -5.04 0.67
C PHE A 44 -7.84 -3.66 0.02
N ASP A 45 -8.35 -2.66 0.76
CA ASP A 45 -8.33 -1.28 0.34
C ASP A 45 -7.20 -0.54 1.10
N PRO A 46 -6.09 -0.16 0.42
CA PRO A 46 -4.97 0.55 1.04
C PRO A 46 -5.40 1.82 1.77
N VAL A 47 -6.29 2.58 1.14
CA VAL A 47 -6.68 3.90 1.61
C VAL A 47 -7.56 3.79 2.85
N LEU A 48 -8.53 2.89 2.82
CA LEU A 48 -9.39 2.63 3.94
C LEU A 48 -8.60 2.04 5.11
N THR A 49 -7.72 1.09 4.84
CA THR A 49 -6.85 0.48 5.87
C THR A 49 -6.00 1.56 6.53
N ALA A 50 -5.34 2.41 5.75
CA ALA A 50 -4.61 3.58 6.25
C ALA A 50 -5.48 4.50 7.13
N ASN A 51 -6.70 4.83 6.69
CA ASN A 51 -7.62 5.69 7.44
C ASN A 51 -8.04 5.05 8.78
N LEU A 52 -8.27 3.74 8.80
CA LEU A 52 -8.65 2.99 10.01
C LEU A 52 -7.49 2.91 11.01
N LEU A 53 -6.27 2.62 10.53
CA LEU A 53 -5.06 2.63 11.34
C LEU A 53 -4.77 4.04 11.88
N GLN A 54 -4.93 5.08 11.06
CA GLN A 54 -4.80 6.47 11.48
C GLN A 54 -5.80 6.81 12.60
N ALA A 55 -7.06 6.42 12.44
CA ALA A 55 -8.08 6.65 13.46
C ALA A 55 -7.74 5.95 14.78
N ALA A 56 -7.18 4.74 14.73
CA ALA A 56 -6.70 4.01 15.90
C ALA A 56 -5.53 4.73 16.57
N ASN A 57 -4.54 5.13 15.77
CA ASN A 57 -3.33 5.77 16.27
C ASN A 57 -3.58 7.14 16.89
N ARG A 58 -4.62 7.86 16.47
CA ARG A 58 -5.03 9.13 17.10
C ARG A 58 -5.57 8.98 18.52
N LEU A 59 -6.04 7.79 18.91
CA LEU A 59 -6.52 7.53 20.27
C LEU A 59 -5.39 7.11 21.22
N ARG A 60 -4.17 6.92 20.71
CA ARG A 60 -3.04 6.48 21.53
C ARG A 60 -2.43 7.64 22.30
N SER A 61 -1.96 7.33 23.50
CA SER A 61 -1.12 8.23 24.28
C SER A 61 0.23 8.46 23.58
N PRO A 62 0.82 9.65 23.71
CA PRO A 62 2.19 9.90 23.24
C PRO A 62 3.18 8.85 23.79
N GLY A 63 4.02 8.30 22.91
CA GLY A 63 5.04 7.31 23.27
C GLY A 63 4.56 5.85 23.33
N ALA A 64 3.28 5.57 23.07
CA ALA A 64 2.75 4.21 23.04
C ALA A 64 2.95 3.56 21.65
N THR A 65 3.33 2.28 21.60
CA THR A 65 3.59 1.52 20.35
C THR A 65 2.47 1.63 19.30
N PRO A 66 2.68 2.22 18.11
CA PRO A 66 1.61 2.41 17.13
C PRO A 66 0.84 1.14 16.77
N VAL A 67 -0.46 1.27 16.53
CA VAL A 67 -1.32 0.25 15.92
C VAL A 67 -0.94 0.11 14.45
N ALA A 68 -0.80 -1.14 14.01
CA ALA A 68 -0.32 -1.50 12.69
C ALA A 68 -1.23 -2.45 11.92
N THR A 69 -2.11 -3.16 12.63
CA THR A 69 -3.02 -4.14 12.05
C THR A 69 -4.48 -3.76 12.30
N LEU A 70 -5.39 -4.30 11.48
CA LEU A 70 -6.83 -4.07 11.65
C LEU A 70 -7.34 -4.75 12.91
N GLU A 71 -6.77 -5.89 13.28
CA GLU A 71 -7.07 -6.63 14.51
C GLU A 71 -6.76 -5.77 15.75
N GLU A 72 -5.58 -5.14 15.76
CA GLU A 72 -5.19 -4.20 16.82
C GLU A 72 -6.10 -2.97 16.85
N ALA A 73 -6.46 -2.44 15.67
CA ALA A 73 -7.40 -1.33 15.58
C ALA A 73 -8.77 -1.73 16.15
N ILE A 74 -9.28 -2.92 15.80
CA ILE A 74 -10.57 -3.46 16.28
C ILE A 74 -10.52 -3.61 17.80
N ALA A 75 -9.43 -4.14 18.34
CA ALA A 75 -9.24 -4.29 19.78
C ALA A 75 -9.19 -2.93 20.51
N LEU A 76 -8.58 -1.90 19.92
CA LEU A 76 -8.42 -0.59 20.54
C LEU A 76 -9.68 0.29 20.47
N ILE A 77 -10.27 0.43 19.29
CA ILE A 77 -11.40 1.36 19.06
C ILE A 77 -12.76 0.66 19.28
N GLY A 78 -12.82 -0.64 19.03
CA GLY A 78 -14.06 -1.41 18.91
C GLY A 78 -14.61 -1.43 17.48
N LEU A 79 -15.13 -2.59 17.09
CA LEU A 79 -15.59 -2.89 15.73
C LEU A 79 -16.65 -1.90 15.21
N GLN A 80 -17.66 -1.58 16.03
CA GLN A 80 -18.73 -0.66 15.67
C GLN A 80 -18.19 0.71 15.23
N ARG A 81 -17.28 1.27 16.02
CA ARG A 81 -16.71 2.60 15.76
C ARG A 81 -15.75 2.57 14.57
N LEU A 82 -15.07 1.45 14.31
CA LEU A 82 -14.28 1.26 13.10
C LEU A 82 -15.14 1.16 11.84
N VAL A 83 -16.30 0.50 11.90
CA VAL A 83 -17.27 0.52 10.80
C VAL A 83 -17.72 1.96 10.51
N GLU A 84 -18.00 2.75 11.53
CA GLU A 84 -18.37 4.18 11.38
C GLU A 84 -17.24 5.00 10.75
N VAL A 85 -15.99 4.79 11.17
CA VAL A 85 -14.80 5.43 10.54
C VAL A 85 -14.67 4.98 9.09
N ALA A 86 -14.85 3.69 8.81
CA ALA A 86 -14.73 3.14 7.46
C ALA A 86 -15.77 3.75 6.53
N VAL A 87 -17.01 3.84 6.98
CA VAL A 87 -18.12 4.44 6.23
C VAL A 87 -17.90 5.94 6.07
N GLY A 88 -17.49 6.65 7.12
CA GLY A 88 -17.16 8.06 7.05
C GLY A 88 -15.98 8.38 6.12
N ALA A 89 -14.97 7.50 6.07
CA ALA A 89 -13.88 7.58 5.10
C ALA A 89 -14.37 7.26 3.69
N SER A 90 -15.33 6.35 3.54
CA SER A 90 -15.90 5.96 2.26
C SER A 90 -16.85 6.99 1.65
N LEU A 91 -17.31 7.95 2.45
CA LEU A 91 -18.06 9.12 1.99
C LEU A 91 -17.14 10.27 1.53
N ARG A 92 -15.82 10.11 1.63
CA ARG A 92 -14.81 11.04 1.12
C ARG A 92 -14.45 10.69 -0.33
N ARG A 93 -13.71 11.59 -0.98
CA ARG A 93 -13.32 11.58 -2.40
C ARG A 93 -13.14 10.15 -2.94
N THR A 94 -13.89 9.78 -3.98
CA THR A 94 -13.65 8.52 -4.70
C THR A 94 -12.45 8.68 -5.62
N LEU A 95 -11.64 7.62 -5.78
CA LEU A 95 -10.56 7.66 -6.76
C LEU A 95 -11.11 7.94 -8.17
N PRO A 96 -10.41 8.75 -8.97
CA PRO A 96 -10.64 8.79 -10.40
C PRO A 96 -10.38 7.40 -11.01
N ALA A 97 -11.00 7.12 -12.16
CA ALA A 97 -10.84 5.84 -12.88
C ALA A 97 -9.39 5.53 -13.28
N ARG A 98 -8.55 6.56 -13.37
CA ARG A 98 -7.11 6.49 -13.61
C ARG A 98 -6.36 7.19 -12.49
N LEU A 99 -5.19 6.69 -12.14
CA LEU A 99 -4.25 7.41 -11.29
C LEU A 99 -3.66 8.56 -12.12
N PRO A 100 -3.95 9.83 -11.79
CA PRO A 100 -3.46 10.94 -12.58
C PRO A 100 -1.93 11.01 -12.55
N GLY A 101 -1.31 11.52 -13.62
CA GLY A 101 0.14 11.62 -13.74
C GLY A 101 0.90 10.32 -14.02
N TYR A 102 0.26 9.15 -13.84
CA TYR A 102 0.87 7.83 -14.03
C TYR A 102 0.23 7.01 -15.15
N GLY A 103 -0.90 7.46 -15.70
CA GLY A 103 -1.59 6.83 -16.83
C GLY A 103 -2.23 5.46 -16.56
N ILE A 104 -2.03 4.86 -15.40
CA ILE A 104 -2.60 3.55 -15.05
C ILE A 104 -4.05 3.66 -14.55
N SER A 105 -4.83 2.59 -14.69
CA SER A 105 -6.14 2.52 -14.04
C SER A 105 -5.97 2.36 -12.52
N ALA A 106 -6.89 2.95 -11.74
CA ALA A 106 -6.91 2.74 -10.30
C ALA A 106 -7.00 1.24 -9.95
N GLY A 107 -7.78 0.46 -10.70
CA GLY A 107 -7.86 -1.00 -10.48
C GLY A 107 -6.52 -1.72 -10.61
N LYS A 108 -5.66 -1.35 -11.59
CA LYS A 108 -4.33 -1.95 -11.74
C LYS A 108 -3.39 -1.58 -10.59
N PHE A 109 -3.40 -0.32 -10.15
CA PHE A 109 -2.67 0.11 -8.95
C PHE A 109 -3.09 -0.69 -7.70
N TRP A 110 -4.40 -0.85 -7.48
CA TRP A 110 -4.92 -1.58 -6.33
C TRP A 110 -4.52 -3.06 -6.37
N ILE A 111 -4.64 -3.71 -7.53
CA ILE A 111 -4.21 -5.11 -7.69
C ILE A 111 -2.72 -5.26 -7.40
N HIS A 112 -1.90 -4.30 -7.86
CA HIS A 112 -0.47 -4.28 -7.57
C HIS A 112 -0.21 -4.22 -6.06
N CYS A 113 -0.80 -3.26 -5.34
CA CYS A 113 -0.67 -3.16 -3.89
C CYS A 113 -1.12 -4.44 -3.17
N ILE A 114 -2.21 -5.08 -3.62
CA ILE A 114 -2.69 -6.37 -3.07
C ILE A 114 -1.70 -7.49 -3.34
N ALA A 115 -1.09 -7.52 -4.52
CA ALA A 115 -0.07 -8.51 -4.88
C ALA A 115 1.16 -8.36 -3.98
N VAL A 116 1.69 -7.15 -3.82
CA VAL A 116 2.84 -6.85 -2.96
C VAL A 116 2.52 -7.18 -1.50
N ALA A 117 1.34 -6.83 -0.98
CA ALA A 117 0.91 -7.18 0.37
C ALA A 117 0.86 -8.70 0.60
N THR A 118 0.29 -9.44 -0.35
CA THR A 118 0.14 -10.91 -0.26
C THR A 118 1.49 -11.60 -0.34
N LEU A 119 2.36 -11.17 -1.25
CA LEU A 119 3.71 -11.72 -1.42
C LEU A 119 4.60 -11.37 -0.22
N GLY A 120 4.56 -10.12 0.24
CA GLY A 120 5.33 -9.65 1.38
C GLY A 120 5.00 -10.43 2.65
N GLU A 121 3.70 -10.66 2.94
CA GLU A 121 3.28 -11.50 4.06
C GLU A 121 3.80 -12.94 3.94
N ALA A 122 3.71 -13.53 2.74
CA ALA A 122 4.19 -14.89 2.51
C ALA A 122 5.72 -15.03 2.69
N ILE A 123 6.49 -14.09 2.14
CA ILE A 123 7.96 -14.06 2.27
C ILE A 123 8.35 -13.84 3.73
N ALA A 124 7.77 -12.84 4.41
CA ALA A 124 8.10 -12.53 5.80
C ALA A 124 7.82 -13.72 6.73
N ARG A 125 6.71 -14.43 6.53
CA ARG A 125 6.40 -15.67 7.28
C ARG A 125 7.38 -16.79 6.97
N ARG A 126 7.77 -16.95 5.70
CA ARG A 126 8.69 -18.02 5.28
C ARG A 126 10.08 -17.91 5.91
N ILE A 127 10.50 -16.70 6.26
CA ILE A 127 11.80 -16.40 6.88
C ILE A 127 11.69 -16.12 8.38
N ASP A 128 10.51 -16.32 8.98
CA ASP A 128 10.21 -16.02 10.39
C ASP A 128 10.64 -14.59 10.79
N LEU A 129 10.36 -13.60 9.92
CA LEU A 129 10.74 -12.22 10.17
C LEU A 129 10.04 -11.69 11.43
N PRO A 130 10.75 -11.04 12.38
CA PRO A 130 10.13 -10.49 13.59
C PRO A 130 8.98 -9.51 13.34
N THR A 131 8.97 -8.86 12.17
CA THR A 131 7.94 -7.90 11.73
C THR A 131 6.98 -8.50 10.70
N ALA A 132 6.85 -9.84 10.63
CA ALA A 132 5.97 -10.49 9.65
C ALA A 132 4.51 -10.03 9.71
N ASP A 133 3.99 -9.73 10.90
CA ASP A 133 2.62 -9.21 11.08
C ASP A 133 2.42 -7.82 10.46
N LEU A 134 3.50 -7.09 10.17
CA LEU A 134 3.48 -5.78 9.52
C LEU A 134 3.58 -5.86 7.99
N ALA A 135 3.99 -7.02 7.45
CA ALA A 135 4.36 -7.15 6.04
C ALA A 135 3.18 -6.93 5.10
N PHE A 136 1.98 -7.37 5.48
CA PHE A 136 0.79 -7.11 4.69
C PHE A 136 0.48 -5.62 4.60
N SER A 137 0.43 -4.90 5.74
CA SER A 137 0.18 -3.46 5.79
C SER A 137 1.27 -2.67 5.05
N ALA A 138 2.54 -3.06 5.21
CA ALA A 138 3.66 -2.42 4.52
C ALA A 138 3.56 -2.61 3.00
N GLY A 139 3.28 -3.82 2.52
CA GLY A 139 3.10 -4.07 1.09
C GLY A 139 1.86 -3.43 0.50
N LEU A 140 0.78 -3.30 1.28
CA LEU A 140 -0.43 -2.62 0.83
C LEU A 140 -0.21 -1.10 0.69
N LEU A 141 0.65 -0.53 1.52
CA LEU A 141 0.87 0.91 1.63
C LEU A 141 2.17 1.41 0.97
N HIS A 142 3.00 0.52 0.42
CA HIS A 142 4.33 0.89 -0.08
C HIS A 142 4.30 2.07 -1.07
N ASP A 143 3.28 2.06 -1.94
CA ASP A 143 3.12 3.01 -3.05
C ASP A 143 2.14 4.16 -2.75
N ILE A 144 1.75 4.40 -1.49
CA ILE A 144 0.80 5.48 -1.14
C ILE A 144 1.27 6.88 -1.57
N GLY A 145 2.58 7.07 -1.74
CA GLY A 145 3.13 8.33 -2.24
C GLY A 145 2.70 8.64 -3.68
N GLN A 146 2.44 7.61 -4.50
CA GLN A 146 1.95 7.79 -5.87
C GLN A 146 0.54 8.38 -5.88
N LEU A 147 -0.29 8.10 -4.86
CA LEU A 147 -1.61 8.74 -4.74
C LEU A 147 -1.48 10.25 -4.53
N ALA A 148 -0.51 10.70 -3.72
CA ALA A 148 -0.25 12.10 -3.47
C ALA A 148 0.37 12.81 -4.68
N ILE A 149 1.36 12.18 -5.30
CA ILE A 149 2.00 12.72 -6.51
C ILE A 149 0.99 12.78 -7.67
N GLY A 150 0.14 11.77 -7.80
CA GLY A 150 -0.90 11.75 -8.82
C GLY A 150 -1.89 12.89 -8.66
N ASP A 151 -2.40 13.13 -7.44
CA ASP A 151 -3.27 14.27 -7.16
C ASP A 151 -2.58 15.61 -7.49
N PHE A 152 -1.30 15.75 -7.13
CA PHE A 152 -0.51 16.94 -7.49
C PHE A 152 -0.40 17.11 -9.02
N PHE A 153 -0.13 16.04 -9.77
CA PHE A 153 -0.07 16.09 -11.23
C PHE A 153 -1.42 16.41 -11.87
N ALA A 154 -2.52 15.90 -11.31
CA ALA A 154 -3.87 16.21 -11.81
C ALA A 154 -4.18 17.71 -11.78
N GLU A 155 -3.69 18.40 -10.75
CA GLU A 155 -3.92 19.84 -10.55
C GLU A 155 -2.94 20.72 -11.33
N ASN A 156 -1.73 20.21 -11.60
CA ASN A 156 -0.61 21.03 -12.09
C ASN A 156 -0.11 20.65 -13.48
N MET A 157 -0.59 19.56 -14.08
CA MET A 157 -0.16 19.09 -15.41
C MET A 157 -1.34 18.64 -16.28
N PRO A 158 -1.31 18.92 -17.61
CA PRO A 158 -2.36 18.46 -18.51
C PRO A 158 -2.33 16.93 -18.65
N GLU A 159 -3.49 16.32 -18.89
CA GLU A 159 -3.64 14.85 -19.05
C GLU A 159 -2.78 14.28 -20.19
N SER A 160 -2.41 15.09 -21.18
CA SER A 160 -1.50 14.69 -22.27
C SER A 160 -0.11 14.25 -21.78
N ASP A 161 0.29 14.68 -20.58
CA ASP A 161 1.64 14.51 -20.06
C ASP A 161 1.72 13.42 -18.98
N TRP A 162 0.58 12.79 -18.62
CA TRP A 162 0.48 11.77 -17.56
C TRP A 162 1.18 10.43 -17.86
N TRP A 163 1.87 10.32 -19.00
CA TRP A 163 2.58 9.10 -19.43
C TRP A 163 4.10 9.27 -19.43
N THR A 164 4.60 10.45 -19.06
CA THR A 164 6.02 10.76 -19.13
C THR A 164 6.76 10.29 -17.86
N PHE A 165 6.05 9.90 -16.79
CA PHE A 165 6.61 9.83 -15.45
C PHE A 165 6.08 8.66 -14.62
N GLY A 166 6.94 8.15 -13.75
CA GLY A 166 6.58 7.09 -12.82
C GLY A 166 7.68 6.10 -12.42
N THR A 167 8.93 6.27 -12.86
CA THR A 167 10.03 5.68 -12.12
C THR A 167 10.25 6.60 -10.94
N PRO A 168 10.78 6.08 -9.84
CA PRO A 168 11.38 6.91 -8.82
C PRO A 168 12.37 7.96 -9.38
N ASP A 169 13.12 7.65 -10.44
CA ASP A 169 14.11 8.56 -11.03
C ASP A 169 13.48 9.67 -11.88
N ASP A 170 12.41 9.38 -12.64
CA ASP A 170 11.63 10.38 -13.37
C ASP A 170 11.01 11.37 -12.37
N GLU A 171 10.41 10.86 -11.29
CA GLU A 171 9.86 11.67 -10.22
C GLU A 171 10.93 12.53 -9.56
N ARG A 172 12.09 11.96 -9.22
CA ARG A 172 13.23 12.70 -8.67
C ARG A 172 13.67 13.83 -9.62
N THR A 173 13.68 13.58 -10.92
CA THR A 173 14.08 14.59 -11.91
C THR A 173 13.12 15.79 -11.93
N LEU A 174 11.81 15.55 -11.78
CA LEU A 174 10.79 16.59 -11.86
C LEU A 174 10.53 17.29 -10.53
N LEU A 175 10.36 16.49 -9.48
CA LEU A 175 9.87 16.92 -8.18
C LEU A 175 11.01 17.11 -7.18
N SER A 176 12.21 16.60 -7.49
CA SER A 176 13.35 16.49 -6.57
C SER A 176 13.11 15.50 -5.41
N CYS A 177 12.10 14.64 -5.51
CA CYS A 177 11.75 13.56 -4.59
C CYS A 177 11.02 12.46 -5.38
N ASN A 178 10.92 11.25 -4.82
CA ASN A 178 10.09 10.18 -5.39
C ASN A 178 8.88 9.83 -4.53
N HIS A 179 8.02 8.93 -4.98
CA HIS A 179 6.87 8.46 -4.23
C HIS A 179 7.28 7.76 -2.92
N GLY A 180 8.47 7.15 -2.84
CA GLY A 180 8.99 6.64 -1.56
C GLY A 180 9.24 7.76 -0.52
N ASP A 181 9.82 8.89 -0.95
CA ASP A 181 9.99 10.09 -0.11
C ASP A 181 8.64 10.62 0.38
N ILE A 182 7.67 10.72 -0.53
CA ILE A 182 6.33 11.23 -0.21
C ILE A 182 5.56 10.23 0.66
N GLY A 183 5.66 8.93 0.38
CA GLY A 183 5.05 7.85 1.13
C GLY A 183 5.53 7.81 2.58
N GLN A 184 6.83 8.04 2.82
CA GLN A 184 7.37 8.21 4.17
C GLN A 184 6.63 9.31 4.95
N ILE A 185 6.52 10.51 4.36
CA ILE A 185 5.90 11.67 5.01
C ILE A 185 4.42 11.41 5.28
N VAL A 186 3.73 10.76 4.33
CA VAL A 186 2.32 10.37 4.49
C VAL A 186 2.17 9.37 5.65
N ALA A 187 2.98 8.32 5.68
CA ALA A 187 2.97 7.31 6.72
C ALA A 187 3.30 7.90 8.11
N GLU A 188 4.26 8.83 8.20
CA GLU A 188 4.59 9.58 9.41
C GLU A 188 3.42 10.43 9.91
N ARG A 189 2.75 11.17 9.01
CA ARG A 189 1.55 11.96 9.35
C ARG A 189 0.41 11.10 9.88
N TRP A 190 0.37 9.83 9.51
CA TRP A 190 -0.63 8.88 9.99
C TRP A 190 -0.20 8.13 11.25
N ASN A 191 1.00 8.43 11.76
CA ASN A 191 1.58 7.80 12.95
C ASN A 191 1.62 6.27 12.80
N LEU A 192 1.99 5.78 11.62
CA LEU A 192 2.23 4.36 11.37
C LEU A 192 3.51 3.88 12.09
N PRO A 193 3.67 2.58 12.34
CA PRO A 193 4.90 2.05 12.91
C PRO A 193 6.13 2.37 12.05
N ALA A 194 7.27 2.61 12.70
CA ALA A 194 8.53 2.90 12.01
C ALA A 194 8.90 1.88 10.91
N PRO A 195 8.74 0.56 11.10
CA PRO A 195 9.02 -0.40 10.02
C PRO A 195 8.15 -0.20 8.77
N VAL A 196 6.88 0.21 8.93
CA VAL A 196 5.97 0.47 7.80
C VAL A 196 6.35 1.77 7.09
N ILE A 197 6.70 2.81 7.85
CA ILE A 197 7.21 4.09 7.32
C ILE A 197 8.49 3.84 6.51
N GLU A 198 9.42 3.05 7.05
CA GLU A 198 10.68 2.70 6.43
C GLU A 198 10.49 1.87 5.16
N ALA A 199 9.53 0.93 5.16
CA ALA A 199 9.20 0.15 3.97
C ALA A 199 8.65 1.03 2.85
N CYS A 200 7.76 1.97 3.16
CA CYS A 200 7.28 2.97 2.19
C CYS A 200 8.45 3.79 1.64
N ARG A 201 9.44 4.14 2.46
CA ARG A 201 10.57 4.97 2.03
C ARG A 201 11.57 4.23 1.14
N TRP A 202 11.93 3.02 1.53
CA TRP A 202 13.13 2.33 1.07
C TRP A 202 12.85 1.11 0.18
N HIS A 203 11.60 0.78 -0.17
CA HIS A 203 11.31 -0.42 -0.97
C HIS A 203 11.99 -0.43 -2.35
N HIS A 204 12.25 0.71 -2.99
CA HIS A 204 13.05 0.76 -4.24
C HIS A 204 14.56 0.59 -4.04
N GLU A 205 15.04 0.89 -2.84
CA GLU A 205 16.48 1.00 -2.55
C GLU A 205 16.82 0.54 -1.12
N PRO A 206 16.44 -0.70 -0.73
CA PRO A 206 16.57 -1.17 0.66
C PRO A 206 18.03 -1.15 1.14
N ALA A 207 18.98 -1.42 0.24
CA ALA A 207 20.42 -1.38 0.53
C ALA A 207 20.93 0.02 0.95
N ARG A 208 20.25 1.10 0.52
CA ARG A 208 20.62 2.50 0.82
C ARG A 208 20.04 3.01 2.13
N ALA A 209 19.14 2.25 2.76
CA ALA A 209 18.55 2.64 4.03
C ALA A 209 19.64 2.75 5.14
N PRO A 210 19.51 3.62 6.15
CA PRO A 210 20.52 3.74 7.20
C PRO A 210 20.86 2.40 7.87
N LYS A 211 22.12 2.20 8.28
CA LYS A 211 22.51 0.95 8.99
C LYS A 211 21.88 0.80 10.37
N THR A 212 21.26 1.86 10.88
CA THR A 212 20.59 1.92 12.19
C THR A 212 19.16 1.40 12.15
N ILE A 213 18.58 1.18 10.97
CA ILE A 213 17.24 0.63 10.82
C ILE A 213 17.30 -0.86 10.49
N ASP A 214 16.32 -1.62 10.96
CA ASP A 214 16.15 -3.01 10.55
C ASP A 214 15.58 -3.04 9.12
N ARG A 215 16.39 -3.54 8.18
CA ARG A 215 16.05 -3.54 6.76
C ARG A 215 15.20 -4.73 6.35
N GLY A 216 14.99 -5.72 7.23
CA GLY A 216 14.33 -6.97 6.87
C GLY A 216 12.98 -6.77 6.20
N LEU A 217 12.14 -5.88 6.75
CA LEU A 217 10.84 -5.58 6.15
C LEU A 217 10.97 -4.83 4.82
N ASN A 218 11.92 -3.91 4.69
CA ASN A 218 12.16 -3.16 3.45
C ASN A 218 12.58 -4.10 2.32
N THR A 219 13.50 -5.04 2.60
CA THR A 219 13.98 -6.04 1.65
C THR A 219 12.87 -7.03 1.27
N VAL A 220 11.98 -7.40 2.21
CA VAL A 220 10.79 -8.20 1.91
C VAL A 220 9.85 -7.47 0.95
N ILE A 221 9.53 -6.20 1.20
CA ILE A 221 8.62 -5.43 0.34
C ILE A 221 9.24 -5.21 -1.04
N HIS A 222 10.54 -4.89 -1.10
CA HIS A 222 11.28 -4.81 -2.37
C HIS A 222 11.16 -6.11 -3.19
N ALA A 223 11.38 -7.26 -2.56
CA ALA A 223 11.28 -8.55 -3.25
C ALA A 223 9.84 -8.85 -3.69
N ALA A 224 8.86 -8.55 -2.84
CA ALA A 224 7.44 -8.72 -3.15
C ALA A 224 6.99 -7.85 -4.33
N ASP A 225 7.50 -6.63 -4.43
CA ASP A 225 7.25 -5.68 -5.51
C ASP A 225 7.77 -6.22 -6.86
N ALA A 226 9.06 -6.54 -6.93
CA ALA A 226 9.69 -7.14 -8.10
C ALA A 226 8.98 -8.43 -8.56
N LEU A 227 8.58 -9.30 -7.61
CA LEU A 227 7.84 -10.53 -7.92
C LEU A 227 6.41 -10.24 -8.42
N ALA A 228 5.72 -9.24 -7.87
CA ALA A 228 4.40 -8.82 -8.36
C ALA A 228 4.47 -8.37 -9.83
N TYR A 229 5.48 -7.56 -10.16
CA TYR A 229 5.79 -7.17 -11.54
C TYR A 229 6.05 -8.40 -12.44
N GLY A 230 6.90 -9.33 -11.99
CA GLY A 230 7.22 -10.56 -12.72
C GLY A 230 6.02 -11.47 -12.97
N LEU A 231 5.04 -11.49 -12.06
CA LEU A 231 3.79 -12.24 -12.23
C LEU A 231 2.78 -11.55 -13.17
N GLY A 232 3.03 -10.30 -13.55
CA GLY A 232 2.15 -9.49 -14.40
C GLY A 232 1.19 -8.57 -13.64
N PHE A 233 1.28 -8.50 -12.30
CA PHE A 233 0.55 -7.53 -11.48
C PHE A 233 1.30 -6.20 -11.45
N LYS A 234 1.47 -5.63 -12.64
CA LYS A 234 2.25 -4.41 -12.85
C LYS A 234 1.51 -3.21 -12.25
N GLY A 235 2.20 -2.44 -11.41
CA GLY A 235 1.76 -1.13 -10.96
C GLY A 235 1.96 -0.09 -12.06
N VAL A 236 2.58 1.04 -11.71
CA VAL A 236 2.90 2.11 -12.65
C VAL A 236 3.91 1.65 -13.71
N GLY A 237 3.73 2.14 -14.94
CA GLY A 237 4.28 1.61 -16.20
C GLY A 237 5.80 1.66 -16.39
N TYR A 238 6.54 0.86 -15.62
CA TYR A 238 7.97 0.65 -15.78
C TYR A 238 8.32 -0.76 -16.22
N PRO A 239 9.38 -0.92 -17.03
CA PRO A 239 9.88 -2.23 -17.43
C PRO A 239 10.58 -2.90 -16.25
N GLY A 240 9.79 -3.38 -15.28
CA GLY A 240 10.19 -4.26 -14.18
C GLY A 240 11.17 -3.62 -13.20
N GLU A 241 10.75 -3.46 -11.96
CA GLU A 241 11.74 -3.53 -10.88
C GLU A 241 12.41 -4.90 -10.93
N ALA A 242 13.67 -4.90 -11.33
CA ALA A 242 14.49 -6.08 -11.17
C ALA A 242 14.74 -6.26 -9.67
N LEU A 243 14.58 -7.49 -9.20
CA LEU A 243 14.99 -7.86 -7.85
C LEU A 243 16.47 -7.49 -7.68
N ASP A 244 16.79 -6.65 -6.69
CA ASP A 244 18.18 -6.31 -6.37
C ASP A 244 18.96 -7.60 -6.09
N GLU A 245 20.16 -7.74 -6.66
CA GLU A 245 21.01 -8.92 -6.54
C GLU A 245 21.29 -9.28 -5.07
N VAL A 246 21.24 -8.28 -4.18
CA VAL A 246 21.50 -8.44 -2.75
C VAL A 246 20.28 -8.95 -1.98
N ALA A 247 19.06 -8.71 -2.47
CA ALA A 247 17.83 -9.01 -1.74
C ALA A 247 17.64 -10.50 -1.43
N PRO A 248 17.84 -11.46 -2.37
CA PRO A 248 17.75 -12.89 -2.06
C PRO A 248 18.70 -13.30 -0.92
N ALA A 249 19.94 -12.82 -0.97
CA ALA A 249 20.97 -13.14 0.02
C ALA A 249 20.63 -12.59 1.41
N GLU A 250 20.12 -11.35 1.50
CA GLU A 250 19.66 -10.75 2.75
C GLU A 250 18.45 -11.47 3.35
N LEU A 251 17.54 -11.98 2.51
CA LEU A 251 16.38 -12.75 2.94
C LEU A 251 16.72 -14.21 3.28
N GLY A 252 17.92 -14.67 2.96
CA GLY A 252 18.30 -16.08 3.11
C GLY A 252 17.50 -17.01 2.19
N LEU A 253 17.01 -16.51 1.05
CA LEU A 253 16.24 -17.24 0.06
C LEU A 253 16.94 -17.17 -1.29
N THR A 254 16.86 -18.24 -2.08
CA THR A 254 17.31 -18.23 -3.47
C THR A 254 16.24 -17.63 -4.39
N GLU A 255 16.64 -17.10 -5.54
CA GLU A 255 15.70 -16.59 -6.55
C GLU A 255 14.65 -17.66 -6.97
N PRO A 256 15.00 -18.94 -7.19
CA PRO A 256 14.00 -20.00 -7.42
C PRO A 256 13.01 -20.20 -6.27
N GLU A 257 13.43 -20.07 -5.00
CA GLU A 257 12.52 -20.16 -3.85
C GLU A 257 11.54 -18.98 -3.82
N LEU A 258 12.03 -17.77 -4.08
CA LEU A 258 11.19 -16.57 -4.19
C LEU A 258 10.17 -16.69 -5.33
N LEU A 259 10.61 -17.17 -6.50
CA LEU A 259 9.71 -17.43 -7.64
C LEU A 259 8.68 -18.52 -7.32
N GLY A 260 9.07 -19.57 -6.59
CA GLY A 260 8.15 -20.62 -6.12
C GLY A 260 7.06 -20.06 -5.21
N LEU A 261 7.46 -19.27 -4.19
CA LEU A 261 6.51 -18.59 -3.30
C LEU A 261 5.56 -17.67 -4.07
N ALA A 262 6.08 -16.94 -5.06
CA ALA A 262 5.28 -16.05 -5.88
C ALA A 262 4.23 -16.80 -6.69
N GLN A 263 4.60 -17.95 -7.28
CA GLN A 263 3.67 -18.81 -7.99
C GLN A 263 2.58 -19.38 -7.07
N ASP A 264 2.94 -19.81 -5.85
CA ASP A 264 1.99 -20.30 -4.86
C ASP A 264 0.98 -19.22 -4.44
N CYS A 265 1.42 -17.96 -4.36
CA CYS A 265 0.58 -16.82 -3.99
C CYS A 265 -0.35 -16.36 -5.13
N ARG A 266 -0.09 -16.69 -6.39
CA ARG A 266 -0.83 -16.17 -7.56
C ARG A 266 -2.35 -16.35 -7.45
N ARG A 267 -2.79 -17.50 -6.93
CA ARG A 267 -4.22 -17.78 -6.71
C ARG A 267 -4.80 -16.87 -5.63
N SER A 268 -4.12 -16.74 -4.50
CA SER A 268 -4.54 -15.90 -3.38
C SER A 268 -4.61 -14.43 -3.78
N ILE A 269 -3.66 -13.94 -4.58
CA ILE A 269 -3.68 -12.57 -5.12
C ILE A 269 -4.96 -12.33 -5.95
N GLY A 270 -5.30 -13.26 -6.86
CA GLY A 270 -6.54 -13.17 -7.63
C GLY A 270 -7.80 -13.20 -6.77
N GLN A 271 -7.84 -14.05 -5.74
CA GLN A 271 -8.96 -14.10 -4.79
C GLN A 271 -9.08 -12.81 -3.98
N ASN A 272 -7.97 -12.25 -3.52
CA ASN A 272 -7.90 -11.00 -2.78
C ASN A 272 -8.35 -9.80 -3.65
N ALA A 273 -7.96 -9.78 -4.93
CA ALA A 273 -8.41 -8.78 -5.90
C ALA A 273 -9.92 -8.87 -6.19
N VAL A 274 -10.49 -10.08 -6.27
CA VAL A 274 -11.95 -10.23 -6.38
C VAL A 274 -12.65 -9.77 -5.10
N ALA A 275 -12.13 -10.14 -3.93
CA ALA A 275 -12.66 -9.71 -2.63
C ALA A 275 -12.56 -8.19 -2.41
N SER A 276 -11.60 -7.53 -3.05
CA SER A 276 -11.42 -6.08 -3.02
C SER A 276 -12.40 -5.32 -3.93
N GLY A 277 -13.17 -6.02 -4.76
CA GLY A 277 -14.00 -5.42 -5.81
C GLY A 277 -13.24 -5.13 -7.11
N MET A 278 -11.93 -5.42 -7.15
CA MET A 278 -11.06 -5.14 -8.30
C MET A 278 -10.95 -6.31 -9.28
N GLY A 279 -11.78 -7.35 -9.15
CA GLY A 279 -11.73 -8.53 -10.01
C GLY A 279 -11.79 -8.22 -11.51
N ALA A 280 -12.54 -7.19 -11.91
CA ALA A 280 -12.65 -6.77 -13.31
C ALA A 280 -11.33 -6.18 -13.88
N ALA A 281 -10.40 -5.75 -13.03
CA ALA A 281 -9.11 -5.21 -13.45
C ALA A 281 -8.01 -6.29 -13.59
N LEU A 282 -8.32 -7.56 -13.30
CA LEU A 282 -7.42 -8.70 -13.55
C LEU A 282 -7.37 -9.11 -15.03
N ASP A 283 -8.39 -8.75 -15.82
CA ASP A 283 -8.43 -9.08 -17.23
C ASP A 283 -7.44 -8.21 -18.03
N PRO A 284 -6.65 -8.81 -18.94
CA PRO A 284 -5.76 -8.06 -19.81
C PRO A 284 -6.60 -7.29 -20.83
N SER A 285 -6.81 -6.00 -20.57
CA SER A 285 -7.27 -5.01 -21.56
C SER A 285 -6.27 -4.86 -22.69
#